data_AF-A0A925FX80-F1
#
_entry.id   AF-A0A925FX80-F1
#
_cell.length_a   1.000
_cell.length_b   1.000
_cell.length_c   1.000
_cell.angle_alpha   90.00
_cell.angle_beta   90.00
_cell.angle_gamma   90.00
#
_symmetry.space_group_name_H-M   'P 1'
#
loop_
_entity.id
_entity.type
_entity.pdbx_description
1 polymer ?
#
loop_
_entity_poly.entity_id
_entity_poly.type
_entity_poly.pdbx_seq_one_letter_code
_entity_poly.pdbx_strand_id
1 'polypeptide(L)'
;QLVVDTASKYAHRAGINNLKDEDLYRPAVSIQIGSEYLAELSRLFPNLPEAVIASYNGGEDNVARWLKRSGHHDGGIFASEVGFSETKGYVFKVMANYRAYRQLYDEKLMRK
;
A
#
# COMPACT_ATOMS: atom_id res chain seq x y z
N GLN A 1 -0.05 3.14 8.58
CA GLN A 1 -0.15 2.48 9.89
C GLN A 1 -1.05 1.26 9.71
N LEU A 2 -0.67 0.10 10.22
CA LEU A 2 -1.51 -1.10 10.12
C LEU A 2 -2.52 -1.08 11.27
N VAL A 3 -3.79 -1.29 10.96
CA VAL A 3 -4.80 -1.60 11.97
C VAL A 3 -4.74 -3.09 12.30
N VAL A 4 -5.02 -3.44 13.57
CA VAL A 4 -4.90 -4.81 14.09
C VAL A 4 -5.65 -5.82 13.23
N ASP A 5 -6.89 -5.52 12.84
CA ASP A 5 -7.70 -6.41 11.99
C ASP A 5 -7.02 -6.74 10.65
N THR A 6 -6.34 -5.76 10.06
CA THR A 6 -5.59 -5.98 8.81
C THR A 6 -4.32 -6.78 9.12
N ALA A 7 -3.62 -6.43 10.18
CA ALA A 7 -2.39 -7.12 10.54
C ALA A 7 -2.63 -8.62 10.82
N SER A 8 -3.70 -8.96 11.53
CA SER A 8 -4.09 -10.35 11.84
C SER A 8 -4.37 -11.18 10.58
N LYS A 9 -4.92 -10.57 9.50
CA LYS A 9 -5.15 -11.26 8.22
C LYS A 9 -3.85 -11.71 7.54
N TYR A 10 -2.76 -10.94 7.73
CA TYR A 10 -1.48 -11.18 7.06
C TYR A 10 -0.39 -11.75 7.98
N ALA A 11 -0.64 -11.82 9.29
CA ALA A 11 0.33 -12.27 10.30
C ALA A 11 0.90 -13.67 10.01
N HIS A 12 0.05 -14.65 9.70
CA HIS A 12 0.53 -16.00 9.39
C HIS A 12 1.38 -16.06 8.13
N ARG A 13 1.04 -15.30 7.08
CA ARG A 13 1.87 -15.20 5.86
C ARG A 13 3.23 -14.56 6.17
N ALA A 14 3.25 -13.62 7.10
CA ALA A 14 4.46 -12.99 7.62
C ALA A 14 5.23 -13.88 8.63
N GLY A 15 4.80 -15.11 8.88
CA GLY A 15 5.45 -16.04 9.82
C GLY A 15 5.18 -15.75 11.30
N ILE A 16 4.13 -14.97 11.61
CA ILE A 16 3.77 -14.55 12.96
C ILE A 16 2.48 -15.25 13.36
N ASN A 17 2.56 -16.23 14.27
CA ASN A 17 1.42 -17.06 14.64
C ASN A 17 0.59 -16.53 15.81
N ASN A 18 1.22 -15.76 16.72
CA ASN A 18 0.57 -15.23 17.92
C ASN A 18 0.76 -13.71 17.97
N LEU A 19 0.24 -13.00 16.97
CA LEU A 19 0.34 -11.54 16.92
C LEU A 19 -0.45 -10.92 18.09
N LYS A 20 0.20 -10.03 18.84
CA LYS A 20 -0.47 -9.14 19.79
C LYS A 20 -0.45 -7.71 19.27
N ASP A 21 -1.38 -6.88 19.72
CA ASP A 21 -1.46 -5.47 19.33
C ASP A 21 -0.15 -4.72 19.62
N GLU A 22 0.49 -5.02 20.75
CA GLU A 22 1.78 -4.47 21.18
C GLU A 22 2.93 -4.79 20.21
N ASP A 23 2.85 -5.91 19.47
CA ASP A 23 3.89 -6.29 18.51
C ASP A 23 3.91 -5.35 17.30
N LEU A 24 2.80 -4.66 16.99
CA LEU A 24 2.75 -3.70 15.88
C LEU A 24 3.63 -2.47 16.13
N TYR A 25 4.01 -2.19 17.38
CA TYR A 25 4.99 -1.14 17.69
C TYR A 25 6.43 -1.57 17.41
N ARG A 26 6.68 -2.86 17.13
CA ARG A 26 8.00 -3.37 16.76
C ARG A 26 8.21 -3.19 15.26
N PRO A 27 9.19 -2.38 14.81
CA PRO A 27 9.35 -2.07 13.38
C PRO A 27 9.49 -3.32 12.50
N ALA A 28 10.24 -4.33 12.94
CA ALA A 28 10.43 -5.56 12.17
C ALA A 28 9.11 -6.30 11.90
N VAL A 29 8.23 -6.39 12.89
CA VAL A 29 6.91 -7.05 12.77
C VAL A 29 6.02 -6.26 11.82
N SER A 30 5.92 -4.95 12.03
CA SER A 30 5.11 -4.07 11.19
C SER A 30 5.56 -4.05 9.73
N ILE A 31 6.88 -4.09 9.49
CA ILE A 31 7.44 -4.17 8.13
C ILE A 31 7.09 -5.51 7.48
N GLN A 32 7.29 -6.65 8.16
CA GLN A 32 6.98 -7.96 7.59
C GLN A 32 5.50 -8.09 7.20
N ILE A 33 4.60 -7.76 8.12
CA ILE A 33 3.15 -7.82 7.87
C ILE A 33 2.76 -6.82 6.78
N GLY A 34 3.29 -5.60 6.83
CA GLY A 34 3.01 -4.56 5.83
C GLY A 34 3.49 -4.96 4.43
N SER A 35 4.62 -5.63 4.32
CA SER A 35 5.15 -6.16 3.05
C SER A 35 4.24 -7.25 2.47
N GLU A 36 3.75 -8.19 3.29
CA GLU A 36 2.79 -9.20 2.84
C GLU A 36 1.47 -8.58 2.35
N TYR A 37 0.97 -7.58 3.07
CA TYR A 37 -0.23 -6.86 2.64
C TYR A 37 0.00 -6.10 1.32
N LEU A 38 1.10 -5.36 1.20
CA LEU A 38 1.46 -4.67 -0.05
C LEU A 38 1.65 -5.65 -1.22
N ALA A 39 2.19 -6.84 -0.96
CA ALA A 39 2.34 -7.88 -1.98
C ALA A 39 0.97 -8.40 -2.47
N GLU A 40 0.00 -8.58 -1.56
CA GLU A 40 -1.38 -8.93 -1.95
C GLU A 40 -2.01 -7.85 -2.82
N LEU A 41 -1.95 -6.59 -2.37
CA LEU A 41 -2.51 -5.47 -3.13
C LEU A 41 -1.84 -5.32 -4.51
N SER A 42 -0.54 -5.55 -4.60
CA SER A 42 0.20 -5.51 -5.88
C SER A 42 -0.25 -6.62 -6.84
N ARG A 43 -0.70 -7.77 -6.34
CA ARG A 43 -1.32 -8.83 -7.16
C ARG A 43 -2.72 -8.44 -7.64
N LEU A 44 -3.51 -7.78 -6.78
CA LEU A 44 -4.85 -7.31 -7.13
C LEU A 44 -4.83 -6.17 -8.16
N PHE A 45 -3.82 -5.31 -8.09
CA PHE A 45 -3.69 -4.12 -8.94
C PHE A 45 -2.36 -4.12 -9.71
N PRO A 46 -2.17 -5.06 -10.66
CA PRO A 46 -0.91 -5.19 -11.38
C PRO A 46 -0.61 -3.92 -12.18
N ASN A 47 0.64 -3.46 -12.09
CA ASN A 47 1.14 -2.26 -12.79
C ASN A 47 0.43 -0.94 -12.43
N LEU A 48 -0.31 -0.89 -11.32
CA LEU A 48 -1.03 0.32 -10.90
C LEU A 48 -0.72 0.68 -9.44
N PRO A 49 0.50 1.18 -9.15
CA PRO A 49 0.94 1.46 -7.78
C PRO A 49 0.06 2.48 -7.06
N GLU A 50 -0.57 3.41 -7.78
CA GLU A 50 -1.54 4.34 -7.21
C GLU A 50 -2.74 3.62 -6.59
N ALA A 51 -3.25 2.57 -7.24
CA ALA A 51 -4.36 1.76 -6.73
C ALA A 51 -3.95 0.88 -5.55
N VAL A 52 -2.72 0.37 -5.55
CA VAL A 52 -2.11 -0.34 -4.41
C VAL A 52 -2.09 0.57 -3.18
N ILE A 53 -1.52 1.77 -3.31
CA ILE A 53 -1.39 2.71 -2.20
C ILE A 53 -2.75 3.28 -1.77
N ALA A 54 -3.65 3.52 -2.71
CA ALA A 54 -5.02 3.91 -2.41
C ALA A 54 -5.75 2.81 -1.63
N SER A 55 -5.53 1.53 -1.95
CA SER A 55 -6.16 0.42 -1.23
C SER A 55 -5.58 0.26 0.17
N TYR A 56 -4.29 0.53 0.34
CA TYR A 56 -3.63 0.48 1.64
C TYR A 56 -4.25 1.48 2.65
N ASN A 57 -4.63 2.68 2.20
CA ASN A 57 -5.24 3.71 3.07
C ASN A 57 -6.77 3.72 3.02
N GLY A 58 -7.34 3.57 1.84
CA GLY A 58 -8.77 3.71 1.57
C GLY A 58 -9.53 2.39 1.43
N GLY A 59 -8.87 1.22 1.45
CA GLY A 59 -9.51 -0.09 1.32
C GLY A 59 -9.82 -0.50 -0.13
N GLU A 60 -9.71 -1.81 -0.38
CA GLU A 60 -9.84 -2.44 -1.71
C GLU A 60 -11.22 -2.20 -2.34
N ASP A 61 -12.31 -2.29 -1.56
CA ASP A 61 -13.68 -2.09 -2.04
C ASP A 61 -13.92 -0.67 -2.57
N ASN A 62 -13.28 0.33 -1.96
CA ASN A 62 -13.37 1.72 -2.40
C ASN A 62 -12.60 1.91 -3.70
N VAL A 63 -11.39 1.34 -3.77
CA VAL A 63 -10.56 1.37 -4.98
C VAL A 63 -11.23 0.66 -6.15
N ALA A 64 -11.87 -0.48 -5.96
CA ALA A 64 -12.64 -1.17 -7.00
C ALA A 64 -13.72 -0.26 -7.62
N ARG A 65 -14.41 0.55 -6.80
CA ARG A 65 -15.40 1.52 -7.29
C ARG A 65 -14.77 2.68 -8.05
N TRP A 66 -13.58 3.13 -7.64
CA TRP A 66 -12.86 4.24 -8.29
C TRP A 66 -12.24 3.80 -9.62
N LEU A 67 -11.71 2.58 -9.68
CA LEU A 67 -11.19 1.97 -10.91
C LEU A 67 -12.27 1.83 -11.99
N LYS A 68 -13.48 1.44 -11.59
CA LYS A 68 -14.63 1.38 -12.51
C LYS A 68 -14.91 2.73 -13.18
N ARG A 69 -14.66 3.85 -12.50
CA ARG A 69 -14.85 5.20 -13.06
C ARG A 69 -13.67 5.67 -13.91
N SER A 70 -12.44 5.29 -13.54
CA SER A 70 -11.23 5.74 -14.23
C SER A 70 -10.94 5.02 -15.56
N GLY A 71 -11.66 3.94 -15.87
CA GLY A 71 -11.42 3.17 -17.09
C GLY A 71 -10.17 2.29 -17.06
N HIS A 72 -9.59 2.05 -15.88
CA HIS A 72 -8.62 0.97 -15.56
C HIS A 72 -7.17 1.02 -16.07
N HIS A 73 -6.64 2.12 -16.63
CA HIS A 73 -5.31 2.03 -17.28
C HIS A 73 -4.31 3.15 -16.99
N ASP A 74 -4.70 4.22 -16.32
CA ASP A 74 -3.80 5.35 -16.07
C ASP A 74 -3.81 5.75 -14.59
N GLY A 75 -2.61 5.82 -14.00
CA GLY A 75 -2.43 6.17 -12.58
C GLY A 75 -2.82 7.60 -12.26
N GLY A 76 -2.61 8.55 -13.18
CA GLY A 76 -3.00 9.95 -13.03
C GLY A 76 -4.52 10.13 -13.07
N ILE A 77 -5.19 9.49 -14.03
CA ILE A 77 -6.66 9.49 -14.12
C ILE A 77 -7.25 8.80 -12.89
N PHE A 78 -6.74 7.63 -12.50
CA PHE A 78 -7.18 6.94 -11.29
C PHE A 78 -7.02 7.80 -10.03
N ALA A 79 -5.87 8.45 -9.84
CA ALA A 79 -5.64 9.31 -8.68
C ALA A 79 -6.66 10.45 -8.61
N SER A 80 -7.11 10.98 -9.75
CA SER A 80 -8.15 12.02 -9.81
C SER A 80 -9.53 11.51 -9.36
N GLU A 81 -9.82 10.24 -9.62
CA GLU A 81 -11.06 9.55 -9.25
C GLU A 81 -11.14 9.11 -7.79
N VAL A 82 -10.03 9.15 -7.04
CA VAL A 82 -10.03 8.83 -5.60
C VAL A 82 -10.94 9.82 -4.87
N GLY A 83 -12.04 9.29 -4.33
CA GLY A 83 -13.12 10.12 -3.78
C GLY A 83 -12.82 10.71 -2.40
N PHE A 84 -11.96 10.05 -1.62
CA PHE A 84 -11.61 10.53 -0.28
C PHE A 84 -10.41 11.46 -0.35
N SER A 85 -10.56 12.69 0.15
CA SER A 85 -9.50 13.71 0.14
C SER A 85 -8.25 13.24 0.88
N GLU A 86 -8.41 12.53 2.01
CA GLU A 86 -7.29 11.92 2.75
C GLU A 86 -6.54 10.91 1.89
N THR A 87 -7.25 9.93 1.31
CA THR A 87 -6.63 8.89 0.48
C THR A 87 -5.97 9.46 -0.76
N LYS A 88 -6.58 10.46 -1.40
CA LYS A 88 -6.00 11.17 -2.55
C LYS A 88 -4.69 11.85 -2.15
N GLY A 89 -4.67 12.58 -1.03
CA GLY A 89 -3.45 13.20 -0.50
C GLY A 89 -2.38 12.16 -0.14
N TYR A 90 -2.80 11.03 0.44
CA TYR A 90 -1.91 9.91 0.78
C TYR A 90 -1.22 9.33 -0.46
N VAL A 91 -2.00 9.06 -1.53
CA VAL A 91 -1.46 8.58 -2.81
C VAL A 91 -0.41 9.54 -3.36
N PHE A 92 -0.71 10.84 -3.45
CA PHE A 92 0.24 11.81 -3.97
C PHE A 92 1.54 11.87 -3.14
N LYS A 93 1.42 11.89 -1.81
CA LYS A 93 2.58 11.92 -0.90
C LYS A 93 3.45 10.68 -1.05
N VAL A 94 2.86 9.49 -1.06
CA VAL A 94 3.60 8.24 -1.16
C VAL A 94 4.24 8.08 -2.54
N MET A 95 3.55 8.44 -3.63
CA MET A 95 4.11 8.35 -4.97
C MET A 95 5.26 9.34 -5.19
N ALA A 96 5.20 10.54 -4.60
CA ALA A 96 6.32 11.47 -4.60
C ALA A 96 7.54 10.88 -3.87
N ASN A 97 7.34 10.31 -2.68
CA ASN A 97 8.40 9.65 -1.93
C ASN A 97 8.96 8.44 -2.68
N TYR A 98 8.11 7.61 -3.27
CA TYR A 98 8.52 6.43 -4.03
C TYR A 98 9.45 6.81 -5.19
N ARG A 99 9.10 7.86 -5.95
CA ARG A 99 9.96 8.40 -7.02
C ARG A 99 11.29 8.92 -6.49
N ALA A 100 11.27 9.66 -5.38
CA ALA A 100 12.49 10.13 -4.72
C ALA A 100 13.39 8.97 -4.26
N TYR A 101 12.84 7.94 -3.63
CA TYR A 101 13.59 6.74 -3.23
C TYR A 101 14.18 6.01 -4.45
N ARG A 102 13.43 5.86 -5.54
CA ARG A 102 13.92 5.24 -6.79
C ARG A 102 15.06 6.04 -7.43
N GLN A 103 15.08 7.36 -7.26
CA GLN A 103 16.15 8.23 -7.74
C GLN A 103 17.41 8.10 -6.85
N LEU A 104 17.24 8.02 -5.54
CA LEU A 104 18.34 7.98 -4.57
C LEU A 104 18.99 6.60 -4.43
N TYR A 105 18.24 5.51 -4.65
CA TYR A 105 18.69 4.15 -4.40
C TYR A 105 18.63 3.28 -5.66
N ASP A 106 19.52 2.29 -5.74
CA ASP A 106 19.50 1.24 -6.76
C ASP A 106 18.57 0.07 -6.37
N GLU A 107 18.53 -0.98 -7.20
CA GLU A 107 17.70 -2.16 -6.95
C GLU A 107 18.17 -3.00 -5.76
N LYS A 108 19.43 -2.84 -5.34
CA LYS A 108 19.99 -3.44 -4.12
C LYS A 108 19.78 -2.55 -2.89
N LEU A 109 19.01 -1.47 -3.04
CA LEU A 109 18.76 -0.44 -2.02
C LEU A 109 20.05 0.26 -1.53
N MET A 110 21.08 0.28 -2.37
CA MET A 110 22.30 1.04 -2.13
C MET A 110 22.12 2.45 -2.67
N ARG A 111 22.64 3.44 -1.95
CA ARG A 111 22.60 4.84 -2.41
C ARG A 111 23.46 5.00 -3.66
N LYS A 112 22.88 5.60 -4.69
CA LYS A 112 23.57 5.98 -5.94
C LYS A 112 24.50 7.16 -5.74
#